data_AF-A0A4S5E3J7-F1
#
_entry.id   AF-A0A4S5E3J7-F1
#
_cell.length_a   1.000
_cell.length_b   1.000
_cell.length_c   1.000
_cell.angle_alpha   90.00
_cell.angle_beta   90.00
_cell.angle_gamma   90.00
#
_symmetry.space_group_name_H-M   'P 1'
#
loop_
_entity.id
_entity.type
_entity.pdbx_description
1 polymer ?
#
loop_
_entity_poly.entity_id
_entity_poly.type
_entity_poly.pdbx_seq_one_letter_code
_entity_poly.pdbx_strand_id
1 'polypeptide(L)'
;MGCSVDDRSWERLRNAAVRVAQSAYAPYSGLRVGAAALVVDTPDAEGRTTGDEPWVVVGCNVENASYGLTLCAECGLVSALHARGGGRLTAFACVDADGRPLAP
;
A
#
# COMPACT_ATOMS: atom_id res chain seq x y z
N MET A 1 -18.56 8.06 -12.09
CA MET A 1 -17.93 7.49 -13.30
C MET A 1 -16.67 6.77 -12.83
N GLY A 2 -16.80 5.47 -12.52
CA GLY A 2 -15.67 4.70 -11.98
C GLY A 2 -14.75 4.28 -13.12
N CYS A 3 -13.51 4.77 -13.11
CA CYS A 3 -12.48 4.25 -13.99
C CYS A 3 -12.19 2.80 -13.57
N SER A 4 -12.50 1.83 -14.44
CA SER A 4 -12.12 0.45 -14.21
C SER A 4 -10.60 0.34 -14.22
N VAL A 5 -10.03 -0.29 -13.19
CA VAL A 5 -8.59 -0.51 -13.06
C VAL A 5 -8.17 -1.53 -14.11
N ASP A 6 -7.31 -1.12 -15.04
CA ASP A 6 -6.84 -1.97 -16.14
C ASP A 6 -5.79 -3.02 -15.67
N ASP A 7 -5.53 -4.02 -16.51
CA ASP A 7 -4.57 -5.10 -16.20
C ASP A 7 -3.15 -4.57 -15.94
N ARG A 8 -2.74 -3.52 -16.66
CA ARG A 8 -1.43 -2.88 -16.46
C ARG A 8 -1.32 -2.26 -15.07
N SER A 9 -2.40 -1.68 -14.56
CA SER A 9 -2.48 -1.12 -13.22
C SER A 9 -2.40 -2.21 -12.16
N TRP A 10 -3.08 -3.34 -12.37
CA TRP A 10 -2.96 -4.50 -11.49
C TRP A 10 -1.54 -5.06 -11.44
N GLU A 11 -0.88 -5.19 -12.60
CA GLU A 11 0.52 -5.61 -12.66
C GLU A 11 1.43 -4.63 -11.92
N ARG A 12 1.24 -3.32 -12.14
CA ARG A 12 2.01 -2.27 -11.45
C ARG A 12 1.85 -2.33 -9.94
N LEU A 13 0.65 -2.60 -9.43
CA LEU A 13 0.37 -2.74 -7.99
C LEU A 13 1.06 -3.97 -7.42
N ARG A 14 0.90 -5.15 -8.03
CA ARG A 14 1.55 -6.39 -7.57
C ARG A 14 3.07 -6.23 -7.54
N ASN A 15 3.65 -5.68 -8.61
CA ASN A 15 5.10 -5.43 -8.67
C ASN A 15 5.56 -4.44 -7.60
N ALA A 16 4.77 -3.41 -7.29
CA ALA A 16 5.09 -2.47 -6.22
C ALA A 16 5.00 -3.13 -4.83
N ALA A 17 3.99 -3.96 -4.60
CA ALA A 17 3.79 -4.71 -3.37
C ALA A 17 4.94 -5.71 -3.12
N VAL A 18 5.37 -6.46 -4.14
CA VAL A 18 6.53 -7.37 -4.04
C VAL A 18 7.81 -6.61 -3.70
N ARG A 19 8.04 -5.47 -4.36
CA ARG A 19 9.23 -4.65 -4.11
C ARG A 19 9.28 -4.13 -2.68
N VAL A 20 8.17 -3.57 -2.16
CA VAL A 20 8.15 -3.02 -0.80
C VAL A 20 8.21 -4.12 0.26
N ALA A 21 7.72 -5.33 -0.01
CA ALA A 21 7.85 -6.48 0.90
C ALA A 21 9.33 -6.78 1.23
N GLN A 22 10.26 -6.50 0.32
CA GLN A 22 11.70 -6.69 0.58
C GLN A 22 12.25 -5.75 1.66
N SER A 23 11.55 -4.65 1.96
CA SER A 23 11.90 -3.68 3.00
C SER A 23 11.24 -3.98 4.35
N ALA A 24 10.42 -5.03 4.45
CA ALA A 24 9.75 -5.41 5.70
C ALA A 24 10.76 -5.70 6.82
N TYR A 25 10.48 -5.16 8.01
CA TYR A 25 11.17 -5.54 9.23
C TYR A 25 10.38 -6.65 9.90
N ALA A 26 10.75 -7.91 9.63
CA ALA A 26 10.03 -9.09 10.13
C ALA A 26 10.95 -10.16 10.74
N PRO A 27 11.78 -9.84 11.75
CA PRO A 27 12.75 -10.78 12.31
C PRO A 27 12.11 -11.88 13.17
N TYR A 28 10.86 -11.73 13.61
CA TYR A 28 10.22 -12.67 14.53
C TYR A 28 9.44 -13.75 13.77
N SER A 29 8.60 -13.38 12.81
CA SER A 29 7.85 -14.35 12.01
C SER A 29 8.60 -14.82 10.76
N GLY A 30 9.50 -14.00 10.22
CA GLY A 30 10.09 -14.18 8.89
C GLY A 30 9.12 -13.92 7.73
N LEU A 31 7.86 -13.60 8.01
CA LEU A 31 6.84 -13.31 7.00
C LEU A 31 6.94 -11.85 6.56
N ARG A 32 7.51 -11.64 5.39
CA ARG A 32 7.63 -10.32 4.75
C ARG A 32 6.42 -10.06 3.88
N VAL A 33 5.66 -9.02 4.21
CA VAL A 33 4.42 -8.63 3.55
C VAL A 33 4.55 -7.23 2.97
N GLY A 34 4.07 -7.06 1.74
CA GLY A 34 3.99 -5.78 1.07
C GLY A 34 2.58 -5.51 0.56
N ALA A 35 2.17 -4.26 0.66
CA ALA A 35 0.90 -3.76 0.16
C ALA A 35 1.14 -2.58 -0.80
N ALA A 36 0.30 -2.47 -1.82
CA ALA A 36 0.27 -1.34 -2.74
C ALA A 36 -1.16 -0.97 -3.11
N ALA A 37 -1.44 0.32 -3.29
CA ALA A 37 -2.76 0.81 -3.66
C ALA A 37 -2.69 1.96 -4.66
N LEU A 38 -3.70 2.05 -5.53
CA LEU A 38 -3.89 3.15 -6.46
C LEU A 38 -4.68 4.27 -5.78
N VAL A 39 -4.07 5.45 -5.69
CA VAL A 39 -4.62 6.65 -5.09
C VAL A 39 -5.10 7.59 -6.19
N VAL A 40 -6.29 8.13 -6.01
CA VAL A 40 -6.88 9.22 -6.81
C VAL A 40 -7.40 10.30 -5.87
N ASP A 41 -7.88 11.40 -6.42
CA ASP A 41 -8.61 12.42 -5.68
C ASP A 41 -7.82 12.97 -4.47
N THR A 42 -6.52 13.23 -4.65
CA THR A 42 -5.68 13.80 -3.59
C THR A 42 -6.08 15.26 -3.32
N PRO A 43 -6.30 15.68 -2.05
CA PRO A 43 -6.62 17.07 -1.73
C PRO A 43 -5.40 18.00 -1.85
N ASP A 44 -5.61 19.23 -2.32
CA ASP A 44 -4.67 20.34 -2.19
C ASP A 44 -4.62 20.89 -0.76
N ALA A 45 -3.77 21.91 -0.53
CA ALA A 45 -3.59 22.52 0.79
C ALA A 45 -4.88 23.16 1.35
N GLU A 46 -5.81 23.56 0.47
CA GLU A 46 -7.10 24.12 0.79
C GLU A 46 -8.20 23.03 0.95
N GLY A 47 -7.84 21.75 0.80
CA GLY A 47 -8.74 20.61 0.92
C GLY A 47 -9.58 20.34 -0.32
N ARG A 48 -9.28 20.97 -1.46
CA ARG A 48 -9.98 20.73 -2.73
C ARG A 48 -9.34 19.54 -3.42
N THR A 49 -10.17 18.66 -3.96
CA THR A 49 -9.67 17.53 -4.74
C THR A 49 -9.13 18.02 -6.09
N THR A 50 -7.84 17.83 -6.33
CA THR A 50 -7.22 18.06 -7.63
C THR A 50 -7.32 16.80 -8.48
N GLY A 51 -7.58 16.96 -9.78
CA GLY A 51 -7.64 15.87 -10.76
C GLY A 51 -6.27 15.32 -11.13
N ASP A 52 -5.40 15.12 -10.14
CA ASP A 52 -4.05 14.66 -10.34
C ASP A 52 -4.03 13.24 -10.89
N GLU A 53 -2.96 12.94 -11.64
CA GLU A 53 -2.72 11.61 -12.17
C GLU A 53 -2.70 10.55 -11.05
N PRO A 54 -3.36 9.39 -11.24
CA PRO A 54 -3.36 8.32 -10.25
C PRO A 54 -1.94 7.88 -9.89
N TRP A 55 -1.67 7.79 -8.59
CA TRP A 55 -0.35 7.42 -8.08
C TRP A 55 -0.43 6.19 -7.18
N VAL A 56 0.72 5.55 -6.95
CA VAL A 56 0.79 4.32 -6.15
C VAL A 56 1.38 4.63 -4.79
N VAL A 57 0.63 4.29 -3.74
CA VAL A 57 1.13 4.24 -2.35
C VAL A 57 1.50 2.81 -1.99
N VAL A 58 2.50 2.64 -1.14
CA VAL A 58 3.00 1.32 -0.70
C VAL A 58 3.20 1.28 0.81
N GLY A 59 3.19 0.08 1.39
CA GLY A 59 3.54 -0.19 2.77
C GLY A 59 4.07 -1.61 2.95
N CYS A 60 4.84 -1.85 4.01
CA CYS A 60 5.31 -3.17 4.40
C CYS A 60 5.11 -3.37 5.91
N ASN A 61 5.08 -4.62 6.37
CA ASN A 61 4.93 -4.90 7.78
C ASN A 61 6.21 -4.54 8.56
N VAL A 62 6.00 -4.07 9.79
CA VAL A 62 7.05 -3.74 10.74
C VAL A 62 6.71 -4.41 12.07
N GLU A 63 7.47 -5.43 12.42
CA GLU A 63 7.28 -6.18 13.64
C GLU A 63 7.95 -5.51 14.83
N ASN A 64 7.54 -5.95 16.02
CA ASN A 64 8.09 -5.49 17.28
C ASN A 64 8.21 -6.67 18.25
N ALA A 65 9.18 -6.62 19.17
CA ALA A 65 9.33 -7.63 20.23
C ALA A 65 8.06 -7.75 21.10
N SER A 66 7.36 -6.64 21.31
CA SER A 66 5.99 -6.64 21.83
C SER A 66 5.04 -6.88 20.66
N TYR A 67 4.59 -8.12 20.48
CA TYR A 67 3.87 -8.54 19.27
C TYR A 67 2.61 -7.71 18.99
N GLY A 68 1.94 -7.21 20.03
CA GLY A 68 0.77 -6.32 19.88
C GLY A 68 1.06 -4.94 19.29
N LEU A 69 2.34 -4.56 19.13
CA LEU A 69 2.77 -3.33 18.46
C LEU A 69 3.19 -3.55 17.00
N THR A 70 3.06 -4.76 16.48
CA THR A 70 3.33 -5.05 15.07
C THR A 70 2.38 -4.26 14.17
N LEU A 71 2.93 -3.63 13.15
CA LEU A 71 2.15 -2.93 12.14
C LEU A 71 2.05 -3.75 10.86
N CYS A 72 0.83 -3.93 10.38
CA CYS A 72 0.53 -4.60 9.13
C CYS A 72 0.99 -3.77 7.92
N ALA A 73 1.18 -4.40 6.76
CA ALA A 73 1.62 -3.69 5.55
C ALA A 73 0.59 -2.65 5.09
N GLU A 74 -0.68 -2.96 5.28
CA GLU A 74 -1.86 -2.15 4.99
C GLU A 74 -1.91 -0.93 5.92
N CYS A 75 -1.60 -1.14 7.20
CA CYS A 75 -1.50 -0.11 8.22
C CYS A 75 -0.40 0.89 7.85
N GLY A 76 0.76 0.38 7.42
CA GLY A 76 1.87 1.19 6.91
C GLY A 76 1.51 1.96 5.65
N LEU A 77 0.79 1.34 4.73
CA LEU A 77 0.31 1.96 3.49
C LEU A 77 -0.66 3.12 3.77
N VAL A 78 -1.65 2.90 4.64
CA VAL A 78 -2.64 3.94 5.02
C VAL A 78 -1.95 5.08 5.78
N SER A 79 -1.02 4.75 6.67
CA SER A 79 -0.19 5.77 7.35
C SER A 79 0.59 6.60 6.34
N ALA A 80 1.22 5.97 5.34
CA ALA A 80 1.98 6.67 4.28
C ALA A 80 1.08 7.53 3.38
N LEU A 81 -0.14 7.08 3.10
CA LEU A 81 -1.14 7.85 2.37
C LEU A 81 -1.48 9.14 3.10
N HIS A 82 -1.85 9.05 4.38
CA HIS A 82 -2.22 10.22 5.18
C HIS A 82 -1.05 11.16 5.47
N ALA A 83 0.17 10.62 5.62
CA ALA A 83 1.38 11.44 5.73
C ALA A 83 1.65 12.29 4.48
N ARG A 84 1.08 11.91 3.32
CA ARG A 84 1.18 12.64 2.04
C ARG A 84 -0.05 13.50 1.72
N GLY A 85 -0.96 13.70 2.67
CA GLY A 85 -2.18 14.52 2.49
C GLY A 85 -3.44 13.73 2.18
N GLY A 86 -3.36 12.39 2.09
CA GLY A 86 -4.53 11.54 1.88
C GLY A 86 -4.89 11.32 0.41
N GLY A 87 -6.17 11.06 0.18
CA GLY A 87 -6.72 10.70 -1.13
C GLY A 87 -7.58 9.45 -1.04
N ARG A 88 -8.23 9.10 -2.15
CA ARG A 88 -9.14 7.97 -2.25
C ARG A 88 -8.44 6.77 -2.88
N LEU A 89 -8.54 5.61 -2.22
CA LEU A 89 -8.04 4.35 -2.77
C LEU A 89 -9.07 3.74 -3.73
N THR A 90 -8.62 3.26 -4.88
CA THR A 90 -9.47 2.64 -5.91
C THR A 90 -9.10 1.20 -6.25
N ALA A 91 -7.86 0.79 -5.95
CA ALA A 91 -7.36 -0.55 -6.15
C ALA A 91 -6.33 -0.88 -5.08
N PHE A 92 -6.20 -2.15 -4.71
CA PHE A 92 -5.33 -2.60 -3.63
C PHE A 92 -4.79 -4.01 -3.92
N ALA A 93 -3.51 -4.24 -3.63
CA ALA A 93 -2.86 -5.54 -3.69
C ALA A 93 -2.02 -5.78 -2.43
N CYS A 94 -2.13 -6.98 -1.84
CA CYS A 94 -1.34 -7.44 -0.69
C CYS A 94 -0.70 -8.79 -1.03
N VAL A 95 0.61 -8.92 -0.80
CA VAL A 95 1.40 -10.10 -1.17
C VAL A 95 2.49 -10.39 -0.16
N ASP A 96 2.96 -11.64 -0.15
CA ASP A 96 4.24 -12.00 0.47
C ASP A 96 5.44 -11.54 -0.40
N ALA A 97 6.66 -11.71 0.11
CA ALA A 97 7.89 -11.35 -0.61
C ALA A 97 8.15 -12.15 -1.91
N ASP A 98 7.46 -13.27 -2.12
CA ASP A 98 7.52 -14.07 -3.36
C ASP A 98 6.41 -13.68 -4.36
N GLY A 99 5.55 -12.73 -4.00
CA GLY A 99 4.43 -12.26 -4.82
C GLY A 99 3.18 -13.12 -4.76
N ARG A 100 3.06 -14.01 -3.77
CA ARG A 100 1.83 -14.77 -3.54
C ARG A 100 0.78 -13.84 -2.92
N PRO A 101 -0.46 -13.80 -3.46
CA PRO A 101 -1.53 -13.01 -2.86
C PRO A 101 -1.81 -13.42 -1.42
N LEU A 102 -1.97 -12.45 -0.53
CA LEU A 102 -2.39 -12.65 0.85
C LEU A 102 -3.77 -12.02 1.09
N ALA A 103 -4.58 -12.66 1.93
CA ALA A 103 -5.79 -12.06 2.47
C ALA A 103 -5.45 -11.31 3.77
N PRO A 104 -5.85 -10.04 3.90
CA PRO A 104 -5.78 -9.29 5.16
C PRO A 104 -6.67 -9.87 6.26
#